data_AF-A0A969YQV5-F1
#
_entry.id   AF-A0A969YQV5-F1
#
_cell.length_a   1.000
_cell.length_b   1.000
_cell.length_c   1.000
_cell.angle_alpha   90.00
_cell.angle_beta   90.00
_cell.angle_gamma   90.00
#
_symmetry.space_group_name_H-M   'P 1'
#
loop_
_entity.id
_entity.type
_entity.pdbx_description
1 polymer ?
#
loop_
_entity_poly.entity_id
_entity_poly.type
_entity_poly.pdbx_seq_one_letter_code
_entity_poly.pdbx_strand_id
1 'polypeptide(L)'
;MKKFKFWGGLLALFLSGVLTGSLGTWIIAERHGLRILEGPRPPFHRVIAKRLNRELNLGSDQRERIEQILCRSHLEMLELRKRHKPEIDEILARSIAALKAELSPPQQEKFDVFVNREKAIRAERERALLGENSTGNDPCRRGSDDRP
;
A
#
# COMPACT_ATOMS: atom_id res chain seq x y z
N MET A 1 18.26 -45.56 -20.66
CA MET A 1 16.98 -44.87 -20.96
C MET A 1 15.95 -44.84 -19.82
N LYS A 2 16.32 -45.04 -18.54
CA LYS A 2 15.36 -45.00 -17.41
C LYS A 2 15.29 -43.64 -16.68
N LYS A 3 16.38 -42.85 -16.73
CA LYS A 3 16.49 -41.53 -16.07
C LYS A 3 15.61 -40.45 -16.70
N PHE A 4 15.38 -40.51 -18.02
CA PHE A 4 14.54 -39.56 -18.75
C PHE A 4 13.05 -39.68 -18.40
N LYS A 5 12.55 -40.89 -18.15
CA LYS A 5 11.16 -41.11 -17.68
C LYS A 5 10.96 -40.56 -16.26
N PHE A 6 11.98 -40.68 -15.41
CA PHE A 6 11.96 -40.16 -14.04
C PHE A 6 11.98 -38.62 -14.01
N TRP A 7 12.83 -38.01 -14.84
CA TRP A 7 12.89 -36.56 -15.00
C TRP A 7 11.61 -35.99 -15.64
N GLY A 8 11.01 -36.70 -16.61
CA GLY A 8 9.74 -36.30 -17.20
C GLY A 8 8.60 -36.23 -16.18
N GLY A 9 8.53 -37.22 -15.27
CA GLY A 9 7.55 -37.21 -14.18
C GLY A 9 7.76 -36.07 -13.18
N LEU A 10 9.02 -35.79 -12.84
CA LEU A 10 9.36 -34.70 -11.91
C LEU A 10 9.04 -33.32 -12.51
N LEU A 11 9.34 -33.13 -13.81
CA LEU A 11 9.05 -31.89 -14.51
C LEU A 11 7.53 -31.65 -14.63
N ALA A 12 6.75 -32.71 -14.89
CA ALA A 12 5.30 -32.63 -14.94
C ALA A 12 4.69 -32.25 -13.58
N LEU A 13 5.20 -32.80 -12.47
CA LEU A 13 4.75 -32.45 -11.11
C LEU A 13 5.07 -30.98 -10.79
N PHE A 14 6.26 -30.51 -11.18
CA PHE A 14 6.67 -29.13 -10.98
C PHE A 14 5.79 -28.14 -11.79
N LEU A 15 5.55 -28.44 -13.06
CA LEU A 15 4.67 -27.64 -13.93
C LEU A 15 3.25 -27.56 -13.38
N SER A 16 2.70 -28.69 -12.91
CA SER A 16 1.38 -28.72 -12.28
C SER A 16 1.33 -27.85 -11.01
N GLY A 17 2.37 -27.91 -10.16
CA GLY A 17 2.47 -27.06 -8.98
C GLY A 17 2.54 -25.56 -9.30
N VAL A 18 3.30 -25.18 -10.34
CA VAL A 18 3.41 -23.78 -10.80
C VAL A 18 2.07 -23.29 -11.38
N LEU A 19 1.37 -24.11 -12.17
CA LEU A 19 0.05 -23.79 -12.71
C LEU A 19 -0.99 -23.59 -11.59
N THR A 20 -1.06 -24.49 -10.63
CA THR A 20 -1.99 -24.37 -9.50
C THR A 20 -1.62 -23.20 -8.58
N GLY A 21 -0.33 -22.98 -8.34
CA GLY A 21 0.17 -21.86 -7.53
C GLY A 21 -0.08 -20.49 -8.18
N SER A 22 0.12 -20.37 -9.50
CA SER A 22 -0.11 -19.12 -10.23
C SER A 22 -1.59 -18.73 -10.27
N LEU A 23 -2.49 -19.69 -10.50
CA LEU A 23 -3.93 -19.46 -10.48
C LEU A 23 -4.44 -19.11 -9.07
N GLY A 24 -3.96 -19.81 -8.03
CA GLY A 24 -4.31 -19.50 -6.65
C GLY A 24 -3.85 -18.10 -6.23
N THR A 25 -2.63 -17.73 -6.61
CA THR A 25 -2.07 -16.40 -6.33
C THR A 25 -2.82 -15.31 -7.09
N TRP A 26 -3.19 -15.56 -8.35
CA TRP A 26 -4.00 -14.63 -9.16
C TRP A 26 -5.35 -14.35 -8.51
N ILE A 27 -6.10 -15.39 -8.09
CA ILE A 27 -7.43 -15.23 -7.49
C ILE A 27 -7.35 -14.49 -6.14
N ILE A 28 -6.33 -14.76 -5.32
CA ILE A 28 -6.12 -14.06 -4.05
C ILE A 28 -5.72 -12.61 -4.32
N ALA A 29 -4.83 -12.37 -5.28
CA ALA A 29 -4.43 -11.02 -5.67
C ALA A 29 -5.58 -10.21 -6.26
N GLU A 30 -6.51 -10.84 -6.98
CA GLU A 30 -7.68 -10.15 -7.54
C GLU A 30 -8.71 -9.83 -6.45
N ARG A 31 -8.99 -10.78 -5.53
CA ARG A 31 -9.95 -10.55 -4.43
C ARG A 31 -9.43 -9.61 -3.34
N HIS A 32 -8.14 -9.62 -3.03
CA HIS A 32 -7.54 -8.70 -2.04
C HIS A 32 -6.97 -7.43 -2.67
N GLY A 33 -6.47 -7.48 -3.90
CA GLY A 33 -5.88 -6.34 -4.61
C GLY A 33 -6.92 -5.33 -5.07
N LEU A 34 -8.10 -5.77 -5.54
CA LEU A 34 -9.15 -4.83 -5.99
C LEU A 34 -9.73 -4.00 -4.85
N ARG A 35 -9.92 -4.58 -3.65
CA ARG A 35 -10.36 -3.82 -2.46
C ARG A 35 -9.31 -2.84 -1.93
N ILE A 36 -8.04 -3.03 -2.30
CA ILE A 36 -6.92 -2.17 -1.91
C ILE A 36 -6.67 -1.06 -2.96
N LEU A 37 -7.16 -1.25 -4.20
CA LEU A 37 -6.97 -0.36 -5.35
C LEU A 37 -8.16 0.57 -5.64
N GLU A 38 -9.41 0.19 -5.35
CA GLU A 38 -10.59 0.88 -5.92
C GLU A 38 -11.37 1.81 -4.97
N GLY A 39 -10.83 2.17 -3.81
CA GLY A 39 -11.49 3.15 -2.93
C GLY A 39 -10.51 4.08 -2.22
N PRO A 40 -10.91 5.33 -1.91
CA PRO A 40 -10.15 6.16 -0.99
C PRO A 40 -10.01 5.37 0.31
N ARG A 41 -8.78 4.94 0.61
CA ARG A 41 -8.53 4.14 1.82
C ARG A 41 -9.01 4.96 3.01
N PRO A 42 -9.85 4.40 3.89
CA PRO A 42 -10.26 5.11 5.08
C PRO A 42 -8.99 5.54 5.84
N PRO A 43 -8.93 6.80 6.32
CA PRO A 43 -7.73 7.30 6.95
C PRO A 43 -7.39 6.43 8.16
N PHE A 44 -6.10 6.21 8.36
CA PHE A 44 -5.55 5.20 9.28
C PHE A 44 -6.16 5.27 10.68
N HIS A 45 -6.42 6.49 11.18
CA HIS A 45 -7.04 6.72 12.49
C HIS A 45 -8.43 6.07 12.61
N ARG A 46 -9.25 6.08 11.55
CA ARG A 46 -10.60 5.47 11.56
C ARG A 46 -10.56 3.95 11.56
N VAL A 47 -9.60 3.37 10.84
CA VAL A 47 -9.40 1.92 10.81
C VAL A 47 -9.00 1.41 12.19
N ILE A 48 -8.09 2.13 12.86
CA ILE A 48 -7.67 1.79 14.22
C ILE A 48 -8.80 2.03 15.21
N ALA A 49 -9.51 3.15 15.14
CA ALA A 49 -10.64 3.44 16.03
C ALA A 49 -11.72 2.36 15.95
N LYS A 50 -12.10 1.92 14.74
CA LYS A 50 -13.05 0.81 14.55
C LYS A 50 -12.54 -0.51 15.14
N ARG A 51 -11.25 -0.79 15.02
CA ARG A 51 -10.64 -2.00 15.59
C ARG A 51 -10.63 -1.96 17.12
N LEU A 52 -10.19 -0.85 17.71
CA LEU A 52 -10.19 -0.65 19.17
C LEU A 52 -11.61 -0.72 19.74
N ASN A 53 -12.58 -0.13 19.04
CA ASN A 53 -13.98 -0.21 19.45
C ASN A 53 -14.49 -1.66 19.51
N ARG A 54 -14.16 -2.47 18.50
CA ARG A 54 -14.55 -3.89 18.44
C ARG A 54 -13.86 -4.74 19.51
N GLU A 55 -12.60 -4.45 19.83
CA GLU A 55 -11.81 -5.25 20.77
C GLU A 55 -12.06 -4.85 22.24
N LEU A 56 -12.36 -3.57 22.50
CA LEU A 56 -12.47 -3.03 23.85
C LEU A 56 -13.90 -2.65 24.27
N ASN A 57 -14.88 -2.78 23.37
CA ASN A 57 -16.29 -2.37 23.59
C ASN A 57 -16.39 -0.97 24.21
N LEU A 58 -15.83 0.02 23.51
CA LEU A 58 -15.76 1.39 24.00
C LEU A 58 -17.15 2.02 24.07
N GLY A 59 -17.46 2.74 25.16
CA GLY A 59 -18.64 3.61 25.23
C GLY A 59 -18.55 4.78 24.24
N SER A 60 -19.68 5.42 23.91
CA SER A 60 -19.76 6.54 22.95
C SER A 60 -18.74 7.64 23.22
N ASP A 61 -18.64 8.05 24.48
CA ASP A 61 -17.79 9.17 24.91
C ASP A 61 -16.30 8.77 24.96
N GLN A 62 -16.00 7.48 25.15
CA GLN A 62 -14.64 6.96 25.07
C GLN A 62 -14.18 6.85 23.62
N ARG A 63 -15.07 6.39 22.73
CA ARG A 63 -14.80 6.29 21.29
C ARG A 63 -14.44 7.65 20.71
N GLU A 64 -15.21 8.70 21.01
CA GLU A 64 -14.95 10.05 20.51
C GLU A 64 -13.58 10.58 20.97
N ARG A 65 -13.24 10.39 22.25
CA ARG A 65 -11.93 10.80 22.78
C ARG A 65 -10.77 10.03 22.13
N ILE A 66 -10.93 8.73 21.90
CA ILE A 66 -9.90 7.90 21.24
C ILE A 66 -9.75 8.30 19.76
N GLU A 67 -10.85 8.57 19.05
CA GLU A 67 -10.81 9.05 17.67
C GLU A 67 -10.05 10.37 17.55
N GLN A 68 -10.25 11.31 18.47
CA GLN A 68 -9.51 12.58 18.51
C GLN A 68 -8.01 12.37 18.75
N ILE A 69 -7.63 11.49 19.68
CA ILE A 69 -6.22 11.16 19.95
C ILE A 69 -5.57 10.58 18.69
N LEU A 70 -6.20 9.57 18.08
CA LEU A 70 -5.68 8.92 16.88
C LEU A 70 -5.60 9.88 15.70
N CYS A 71 -6.53 10.83 15.58
CA CYS A 71 -6.50 11.83 14.53
C CYS A 71 -5.33 12.81 14.70
N ARG A 72 -5.07 13.30 15.93
CA ARG A 72 -3.89 14.14 16.20
C ARG A 72 -2.58 13.42 15.86
N SER A 73 -2.43 12.17 16.31
CA SER A 73 -1.27 11.36 15.95
C SER A 73 -1.16 11.14 14.44
N HIS A 74 -2.28 11.01 13.72
CA HIS A 74 -2.26 10.91 12.26
C HIS A 74 -1.73 12.19 11.60
N LEU A 75 -2.16 13.37 12.07
CA LEU A 75 -1.67 14.66 11.56
C LEU A 75 -0.18 14.86 11.82
N GLU A 76 0.29 14.56 13.03
CA GLU A 76 1.72 14.62 13.40
C GLU A 76 2.56 13.72 12.48
N MET A 77 2.09 12.50 12.21
CA MET A 77 2.76 11.58 11.29
C MET A 77 2.79 12.10 9.85
N LEU A 78 1.72 12.77 9.39
CA LEU A 78 1.69 13.39 8.07
C LEU A 78 2.67 14.55 7.97
N GLU A 79 2.76 15.38 9.00
CA GLU A 79 3.71 16.49 9.04
C GLU A 79 5.15 15.99 9.03
N LEU A 80 5.45 14.98 9.84
CA LEU A 80 6.76 14.33 9.87
C LEU A 80 7.13 13.78 8.48
N ARG A 81 6.19 13.10 7.82
CA ARG A 81 6.39 12.60 6.45
C ARG A 81 6.68 13.72 5.46
N LYS A 82 5.96 14.85 5.53
CA LYS A 82 6.22 16.01 4.65
C LYS A 82 7.62 16.56 4.88
N ARG A 83 8.05 16.67 6.13
CA ARG A 83 9.37 17.17 6.51
C ARG A 83 10.52 16.32 5.97
N HIS A 84 10.40 14.99 6.08
CA HIS A 84 11.44 14.06 5.64
C HIS A 84 11.30 13.57 4.20
N LYS A 85 10.26 14.00 3.47
CA LYS A 85 10.07 13.68 2.06
C LYS A 85 11.31 13.94 1.18
N PRO A 86 11.98 15.12 1.23
CA PRO A 86 13.14 15.38 0.38
C PRO A 86 14.27 14.39 0.63
N GLU A 87 14.55 14.05 1.89
CA GLU A 87 15.58 13.07 2.25
C GLU A 87 15.26 11.68 1.67
N ILE A 88 13.99 11.26 1.74
CA ILE A 88 13.53 10.00 1.14
C ILE A 88 13.69 10.02 -0.39
N ASP A 89 13.31 11.13 -1.04
CA ASP A 89 13.40 11.29 -2.48
C ASP A 89 14.87 11.24 -2.95
N GLU A 90 15.79 11.81 -2.18
CA GLU A 90 17.23 11.77 -2.45
C GLU A 90 17.80 10.34 -2.32
N ILE A 91 17.44 9.62 -1.25
CA ILE A 91 17.86 8.21 -1.07
C ILE A 91 17.40 7.37 -2.26
N LEU A 92 16.16 7.53 -2.69
CA LEU A 92 15.61 6.78 -3.82
C LEU A 92 16.29 7.16 -5.13
N ALA A 93 16.58 8.44 -5.37
CA ALA A 93 17.28 8.89 -6.56
C ALA A 93 18.68 8.25 -6.66
N ARG A 94 19.43 8.22 -5.56
CA ARG A 94 20.73 7.53 -5.51
C ARG A 94 20.61 6.04 -5.78
N SER A 95 19.64 5.36 -5.16
CA SER A 95 19.41 3.93 -5.38
C SER A 95 19.01 3.61 -6.83
N ILE A 96 18.18 4.45 -7.45
CA ILE A 96 17.80 4.32 -8.87
C ILE A 96 19.03 4.44 -9.76
N ALA A 97 19.90 5.42 -9.51
CA ALA A 97 21.13 5.60 -10.28
C ALA A 97 22.09 4.39 -10.13
N ALA A 98 22.27 3.90 -8.89
CA ALA A 98 23.09 2.73 -8.62
C ALA A 98 22.54 1.47 -9.32
N LEU A 99 21.23 1.23 -9.23
CA LEU A 99 20.60 0.11 -9.93
C LEU A 99 20.75 0.23 -11.45
N LYS A 100 20.60 1.43 -12.01
CA LYS A 100 20.71 1.64 -13.45
C LYS A 100 22.11 1.31 -13.99
N ALA A 101 23.16 1.52 -13.19
CA ALA A 101 24.54 1.19 -13.55
C ALA A 101 24.77 -0.32 -13.72
N GLU A 102 24.00 -1.16 -13.03
CA GLU A 102 24.09 -2.63 -13.10
C GLU A 102 23.26 -3.23 -14.25
N LEU A 103 22.43 -2.43 -14.92
CA LEU A 103 21.51 -2.90 -15.94
C LEU A 103 22.09 -2.73 -17.35
N SER A 104 21.83 -3.72 -18.20
CA SER A 104 22.11 -3.59 -19.64
C SER A 104 21.24 -2.51 -20.29
N PRO A 105 21.66 -1.91 -21.43
CA PRO A 105 20.88 -0.87 -22.10
C PRO A 105 19.38 -1.20 -22.31
N PRO A 106 18.98 -2.40 -22.78
CA PRO A 106 17.56 -2.72 -22.93
C PRO A 106 16.82 -2.91 -21.60
N GLN A 107 17.52 -3.25 -20.51
CA GLN A 107 16.93 -3.32 -19.17
C GLN A 107 16.75 -1.93 -18.55
N GLN A 108 17.64 -0.98 -18.85
CA GLN A 108 17.54 0.40 -18.40
C GLN A 108 16.27 1.07 -18.92
N GLU A 109 15.92 0.87 -20.20
CA GLU A 109 14.69 1.41 -20.78
C GLU A 109 13.44 0.87 -20.06
N LYS A 110 13.37 -0.44 -19.81
CA LYS A 110 12.28 -1.05 -19.03
C LYS A 110 12.22 -0.52 -17.59
N PHE A 111 13.39 -0.31 -16.98
CA PHE A 111 13.50 0.20 -15.63
C PHE A 111 13.05 1.66 -15.53
N ASP A 112 13.37 2.50 -16.51
CA ASP A 112 12.91 3.89 -16.55
C ASP A 112 11.39 3.98 -16.63
N VAL A 113 10.75 3.13 -17.45
CA VAL A 113 9.28 3.03 -17.52
C VAL A 113 8.69 2.61 -16.16
N PHE A 114 9.29 1.62 -15.51
CA PHE A 114 8.88 1.16 -14.18
C PHE A 114 8.98 2.29 -13.14
N VAL A 115 10.12 2.98 -13.07
CA VAL A 115 10.36 4.09 -12.14
C VAL A 115 9.38 5.24 -12.37
N ASN A 116 9.12 5.59 -13.63
CA ASN A 116 8.19 6.67 -13.96
C ASN A 116 6.75 6.33 -13.56
N ARG A 117 6.32 5.08 -13.75
CA ARG A 117 5.01 4.61 -13.28
C ARG A 117 4.88 4.74 -11.76
N GLU A 118 5.88 4.29 -11.01
CA GLU A 118 5.88 4.37 -9.54
C GLU A 118 5.90 5.83 -9.04
N LYS A 119 6.67 6.70 -9.69
CA LYS A 119 6.69 8.14 -9.38
C LYS A 119 5.32 8.79 -9.59
N ALA A 120 4.61 8.45 -10.67
CA ALA A 120 3.26 8.97 -10.93
C ALA A 120 2.28 8.54 -9.84
N ILE A 121 2.25 7.25 -9.49
CA ILE A 121 1.40 6.72 -8.41
C ILE A 121 1.72 7.40 -7.07
N ARG A 122 3.00 7.62 -6.76
CA ARG A 122 3.41 8.31 -5.53
C ARG A 122 2.93 9.77 -5.53
N ALA A 123 3.07 10.48 -6.64
CA ALA A 123 2.61 11.87 -6.75
C ALA A 123 1.09 11.98 -6.62
N GLU A 124 0.33 11.05 -7.18
CA GLU A 124 -1.14 10.99 -7.01
C GLU A 124 -1.53 10.75 -5.55
N ARG A 125 -0.88 9.79 -4.87
CA ARG A 125 -1.11 9.53 -3.45
C ARG A 125 -0.78 10.75 -2.59
N GLU A 126 0.31 11.43 -2.90
CA GLU A 126 0.70 12.65 -2.21
C GLU A 126 -0.32 13.77 -2.41
N ARG A 127 -0.81 13.95 -3.63
CA ARG A 127 -1.90 14.90 -3.92
C ARG A 127 -3.18 14.53 -3.19
N ALA A 128 -3.53 13.25 -3.09
CA ALA A 128 -4.69 12.81 -2.31
C ALA A 128 -4.54 13.14 -0.82
N LEU A 129 -3.36 12.86 -0.24
CA LEU A 129 -3.04 13.19 1.16
C LEU A 129 -3.01 14.70 1.44
N LEU A 130 -2.57 15.51 0.46
CA LEU A 130 -2.59 16.97 0.56
C LEU A 130 -3.99 17.55 0.35
N GLY A 131 -4.75 17.01 -0.60
CA GLY A 131 -6.11 17.40 -0.93
C GLY A 131 -7.08 17.18 0.22
N GLU A 132 -6.98 16.04 0.92
CA GLU A 132 -7.76 15.73 2.14
C GLU A 132 -7.57 16.78 3.25
N ASN A 133 -6.41 17.43 3.32
CA ASN A 133 -6.12 18.48 4.30
C ASN A 133 -6.53 19.90 3.84
N SER A 134 -6.82 20.11 2.55
CA SER A 134 -7.05 21.43 1.96
C SER A 134 -8.53 21.84 1.89
N THR A 135 -9.44 20.88 1.87
CA THR A 135 -10.85 21.16 2.17
C THR A 135 -10.87 21.58 3.64
N GLY A 136 -11.22 22.83 3.97
CA GLY A 136 -11.29 23.38 5.34
C GLY A 136 -12.29 22.68 6.29
N ASN A 137 -12.60 21.41 6.03
CA ASN A 137 -13.33 20.49 6.85
C ASN A 137 -12.31 19.77 7.74
N ASP A 138 -12.39 19.99 9.05
CA ASP A 138 -11.52 19.33 10.03
C ASP A 138 -11.60 17.80 9.85
N PRO A 139 -10.52 17.12 9.42
CA PRO A 139 -10.54 15.68 9.15
C PRO A 139 -10.87 14.87 10.41
N CYS A 140 -10.67 15.47 11.59
CA CYS A 140 -10.96 14.89 12.90
C CYS A 140 -12.40 15.13 13.37
N ARG A 141 -13.20 15.96 12.69
CA ARG A 141 -14.55 16.38 13.13
C ARG A 141 -15.68 15.48 12.62
N ARG A 142 -15.46 14.68 11.58
CA ARG A 142 -16.50 13.85 10.94
C ARG A 142 -16.58 12.45 11.59
N GLY A 143 -16.88 12.40 12.89
CA GLY A 143 -16.99 11.17 13.71
C GLY A 143 -18.39 10.85 14.28
N SER A 144 -19.39 11.70 14.02
CA SER A 144 -20.72 11.59 14.62
C SER A 144 -21.88 11.27 13.67
N ASP A 145 -21.68 11.28 12.35
CA ASP A 145 -22.79 11.29 11.37
C ASP A 145 -23.14 9.93 10.76
N ASP A 146 -22.41 8.88 11.10
CA ASP A 146 -22.81 7.50 10.78
C ASP A 146 -23.59 6.91 11.99
N ARG A 147 -24.76 7.48 12.30
CA ARG A 147 -25.81 6.76 13.07
C ARG A 147 -26.81 6.18 12.06
N PRO A 148 -27.36 4.98 12.34
CA PRO A 148 -27.80 4.00 11.34
C PRO A 148 -28.88 4.50 10.38
#